data_AF-A0AAJ2RV94-F1
#
_entry.id   AF-A0AAJ2RV94-F1
#
_cell.length_a   1.000
_cell.length_b   1.000
_cell.length_c   1.000
_cell.angle_alpha   90.00
_cell.angle_beta   90.00
_cell.angle_gamma   90.00
#
_symmetry.space_group_name_H-M   'P 1'
#
loop_
_entity.id
_entity.type
_entity.pdbx_description
1 polymer ?
#
loop_
_entity_poly.entity_id
_entity_poly.type
_entity_poly.pdbx_seq_one_letter_code
_entity_poly.pdbx_strand_id
1 'polypeptide(L)'
;MLDATEQRIIACCNALMDDTLELTSDLVRGYSVLGQEQSALDTMERHLERLGLPVTRVPLDAPGFEEHPHRAPTEWPSTGRYNVISDLNPGAPGPHLVFNGHLDVVPAEPVDMWTRPPWEPWQKDGWLYGRGAGDMKAGIAAMVMAVEAVRQAGVEINFPLTLQTVIEEECTGNGALACLHQGFSGDFVLIPEPFGAQIYAGQVGVLWFRMRLDGVPAHVLDPSAGRNAIEALQDYLPALKALEAEINNLPRPALYADHPHPFNLSVGRVDAGNWASSVPAHAILEGRVGFPPGMSPEEAMQRVSDTLMTRHAELDDATPPPKISFHGFRSEGHVVDLDTPGIRLLSECHEALLGEPPAHYLSTCTTDLRAFHVSGEINGTCYGPIAQRIHGVDECVNIDSIRHVLTTYALFIHRWARMADNQETHS
;
A
#
# COMPACT_ATOMS: atom_id res chain seq x y z
N MET A 1 16.94 20.23 -21.39
CA MET A 1 16.01 21.38 -21.60
C MET A 1 14.72 20.83 -22.16
N LEU A 2 13.59 21.30 -21.65
CA LEU A 2 12.26 20.83 -22.07
C LEU A 2 11.89 21.37 -23.46
N ASP A 3 11.39 20.51 -24.33
CA ASP A 3 10.93 20.91 -25.67
C ASP A 3 9.55 21.58 -25.65
N ALA A 4 9.09 22.08 -26.80
CA ALA A 4 7.82 22.81 -26.91
C ALA A 4 6.58 21.94 -26.59
N THR A 5 6.65 20.64 -26.84
CA THR A 5 5.58 19.70 -26.48
C THR A 5 5.57 19.44 -24.99
N GLU A 6 6.74 19.18 -24.40
CA GLU A 6 6.90 19.00 -22.95
C GLU A 6 6.44 20.24 -22.17
N GLN A 7 6.77 21.45 -22.63
CA GLN A 7 6.29 22.71 -22.05
C GLN A 7 4.77 22.85 -22.09
N ARG A 8 4.13 22.41 -23.18
CA ARG A 8 2.67 22.40 -23.33
C ARG A 8 2.01 21.37 -22.42
N ILE A 9 2.59 20.18 -22.28
CA ILE A 9 2.12 19.16 -21.33
C ILE A 9 2.15 19.71 -19.90
N ILE A 10 3.25 20.36 -19.50
CA ILE A 10 3.38 20.97 -18.18
C ILE A 10 2.36 22.09 -17.98
N ALA A 11 2.08 22.89 -19.01
CA ALA A 11 1.02 23.90 -18.95
C ALA A 11 -0.36 23.27 -18.72
N CYS A 12 -0.68 22.15 -19.38
CA CYS A 12 -1.90 21.39 -19.14
C CYS A 12 -1.94 20.82 -17.71
N CYS A 13 -0.83 20.28 -17.20
CA CYS A 13 -0.74 19.80 -15.81
C CYS A 13 -1.08 20.92 -14.81
N ASN A 14 -0.51 22.11 -15.01
CA ASN A 14 -0.77 23.26 -14.14
C ASN A 14 -2.24 23.70 -14.20
N ALA A 15 -2.86 23.65 -15.37
CA ALA A 15 -4.28 23.98 -15.54
C ALA A 15 -5.22 22.95 -14.89
N LEU A 16 -4.78 21.69 -14.79
CA LEU A 16 -5.54 20.58 -14.20
C LEU A 16 -5.35 20.45 -12.69
N MET A 17 -4.58 21.34 -12.05
CA MET A 17 -4.27 21.18 -10.63
C MET A 17 -5.50 21.32 -9.72
N ASP A 18 -6.41 22.23 -10.03
CA ASP A 18 -7.64 22.41 -9.26
C ASP A 18 -8.53 21.15 -9.37
N ASP A 19 -8.71 20.61 -10.58
CA ASP A 19 -9.40 19.34 -10.83
C ASP A 19 -8.71 18.16 -10.11
N THR A 20 -7.38 18.16 -10.04
CA THR A 20 -6.60 17.13 -9.31
C THR A 20 -6.89 17.19 -7.81
N LEU A 21 -6.94 18.40 -7.22
CA LEU A 21 -7.27 18.59 -5.81
C LEU A 21 -8.75 18.30 -5.51
N GLU A 22 -9.65 18.58 -6.46
CA GLU A 22 -11.07 18.24 -6.35
C GLU A 22 -11.26 16.72 -6.34
N LEU A 23 -10.67 15.99 -7.30
CA LEU A 23 -10.68 14.53 -7.31
C LEU A 23 -10.11 13.95 -6.01
N THR A 24 -8.96 14.46 -5.57
CA THR A 24 -8.37 14.01 -4.29
C THR A 24 -9.35 14.20 -3.13
N SER A 25 -10.00 15.37 -3.06
CA SER A 25 -10.97 15.68 -2.03
C SER A 25 -12.22 14.80 -2.10
N ASP A 26 -12.73 14.53 -3.30
CA ASP A 26 -13.89 13.65 -3.49
C ASP A 26 -13.57 12.21 -3.12
N LEU A 27 -12.37 11.72 -3.44
CA LEU A 27 -11.91 10.42 -2.99
C LEU A 27 -11.77 10.38 -1.47
N VAL A 28 -11.28 11.43 -0.82
CA VAL A 28 -11.20 11.51 0.66
C VAL A 28 -12.61 11.50 1.29
N ARG A 29 -13.58 12.21 0.70
CA ARG A 29 -14.99 12.16 1.14
C ARG A 29 -15.62 10.78 0.96
N GLY A 30 -15.16 10.04 -0.05
CA GLY A 30 -15.49 8.64 -0.26
C GLY A 30 -14.87 7.78 0.85
N TYR A 31 -15.64 7.55 1.92
CA TYR A 31 -15.29 6.61 2.98
C TYR A 31 -14.94 5.26 2.35
N SER A 32 -13.75 4.75 2.64
CA SER A 32 -13.20 3.57 1.96
C SER A 32 -12.32 2.70 2.84
N VAL A 33 -12.67 2.56 4.13
CA VAL A 33 -12.03 1.53 4.95
C VAL A 33 -12.40 0.14 4.44
N LEU A 34 -11.64 -0.87 4.83
CA LEU A 34 -11.85 -2.27 4.48
C LEU A 34 -13.33 -2.69 4.53
N GLY A 35 -13.83 -3.21 3.41
CA GLY A 35 -15.21 -3.67 3.21
C GLY A 35 -16.23 -2.57 2.92
N GLN A 36 -15.81 -1.31 2.87
CA GLN A 36 -16.66 -0.14 2.61
C GLN A 36 -16.11 0.74 1.49
N GLU A 37 -15.35 0.18 0.56
CA GLU A 37 -14.60 0.89 -0.48
C GLU A 37 -15.49 1.46 -1.61
N GLN A 38 -16.75 1.02 -1.68
CA GLN A 38 -17.67 1.28 -2.79
C GLN A 38 -17.78 2.77 -3.15
N SER A 39 -17.84 3.66 -2.16
CA SER A 39 -17.99 5.10 -2.44
C SER A 39 -16.77 5.71 -3.14
N ALA A 40 -15.56 5.24 -2.83
CA ALA A 40 -14.35 5.69 -3.51
C ALA A 40 -14.25 5.09 -4.92
N LEU A 41 -14.62 3.81 -5.07
CA LEU A 41 -14.69 3.13 -6.37
C LEU A 41 -15.69 3.84 -7.32
N ASP A 42 -16.91 4.11 -6.86
CA ASP A 42 -17.94 4.84 -7.65
C ASP A 42 -17.47 6.26 -8.03
N THR A 43 -16.67 6.89 -7.18
CA THR A 43 -16.10 8.21 -7.47
C THR A 43 -15.05 8.12 -8.57
N MET A 44 -14.17 7.11 -8.51
CA MET A 44 -13.17 6.87 -9.55
C MET A 44 -13.80 6.50 -10.89
N GLU A 45 -14.79 5.58 -10.92
CA GLU A 45 -15.48 5.21 -12.15
C GLU A 45 -16.11 6.42 -12.85
N ARG A 46 -16.90 7.21 -12.11
CA ARG A 46 -17.52 8.43 -12.65
C ARG A 46 -16.47 9.42 -13.16
N HIS A 47 -15.32 9.51 -12.49
CA HIS A 47 -14.26 10.40 -12.93
C HIS A 47 -13.60 9.92 -14.23
N LEU A 48 -13.28 8.63 -14.34
CA LEU A 48 -12.74 8.03 -15.56
C LEU A 48 -13.72 8.18 -16.74
N GLU A 49 -15.01 7.90 -16.50
CA GLU A 49 -16.07 8.09 -17.51
C GLU A 49 -16.18 9.55 -17.98
N ARG A 50 -16.09 10.52 -17.04
CA ARG A 50 -16.10 11.96 -17.36
C ARG A 50 -14.93 12.36 -18.26
N LEU A 51 -13.76 11.74 -18.07
CA LEU A 51 -12.58 11.95 -18.92
C LEU A 51 -12.65 11.15 -20.24
N GLY A 52 -13.70 10.36 -20.45
CA GLY A 52 -13.83 9.47 -21.61
C GLY A 52 -12.79 8.36 -21.64
N LEU A 53 -12.32 7.93 -20.46
CA LEU A 53 -11.43 6.79 -20.31
C LEU A 53 -12.25 5.50 -20.14
N PRO A 54 -11.82 4.37 -20.73
CA PRO A 54 -12.53 3.10 -20.57
C PRO A 54 -12.51 2.66 -19.10
N VAL A 55 -13.59 2.03 -18.63
CA VAL A 55 -13.71 1.54 -17.26
C VAL A 55 -14.00 0.05 -17.28
N THR A 56 -13.16 -0.71 -16.56
CA THR A 56 -13.34 -2.14 -16.35
C THR A 56 -13.31 -2.42 -14.85
N ARG A 57 -14.28 -3.23 -14.39
CA ARG A 57 -14.31 -3.74 -13.01
C ARG A 57 -13.60 -5.08 -12.97
N VAL A 58 -12.69 -5.25 -12.01
CA VAL A 58 -11.87 -6.44 -11.84
C VAL A 58 -12.25 -7.12 -10.52
N PRO A 59 -13.03 -8.21 -10.54
CA PRO A 59 -13.52 -8.87 -9.32
C PRO A 59 -12.41 -9.53 -8.49
N LEU A 60 -12.55 -9.50 -7.17
CA LEU A 60 -11.67 -10.23 -6.23
C LEU A 60 -12.11 -11.69 -6.02
N ASP A 61 -13.19 -12.13 -6.67
CA ASP A 61 -13.73 -13.51 -6.64
C ASP A 61 -13.68 -14.19 -8.01
N ALA A 62 -12.72 -13.79 -8.86
CA ALA A 62 -12.49 -14.41 -10.15
C ALA A 62 -12.10 -15.90 -10.00
N PRO A 63 -12.53 -16.79 -10.94
CA PRO A 63 -12.17 -18.21 -10.89
C PRO A 63 -10.65 -18.44 -10.79
N GLY A 64 -10.25 -19.37 -9.91
CA GLY A 64 -8.85 -19.74 -9.69
C GLY A 64 -8.03 -18.76 -8.86
N PHE A 65 -8.59 -17.60 -8.48
CA PHE A 65 -7.88 -16.61 -7.67
C PHE A 65 -7.76 -17.05 -6.20
N GLU A 66 -8.76 -17.78 -5.68
CA GLU A 66 -8.76 -18.25 -4.29
C GLU A 66 -7.57 -19.18 -3.99
N GLU A 67 -7.14 -19.97 -4.97
CA GLU A 67 -5.99 -20.87 -4.90
C GLU A 67 -4.65 -20.22 -5.31
N HIS A 68 -4.63 -18.92 -5.61
CA HIS A 68 -3.40 -18.25 -6.05
C HIS A 68 -2.33 -18.30 -4.93
N PRO A 69 -1.09 -18.73 -5.21
CA PRO A 69 -0.10 -19.03 -4.18
C PRO A 69 0.29 -17.82 -3.32
N HIS A 70 0.33 -16.63 -3.91
CA HIS A 70 0.65 -15.37 -3.22
C HIS A 70 -0.58 -14.62 -2.69
N ARG A 71 -1.78 -15.23 -2.76
CA ARG A 71 -2.99 -14.62 -2.18
C ARG A 71 -2.91 -14.70 -0.67
N ALA A 72 -3.11 -13.56 -0.01
CA ALA A 72 -3.16 -13.46 1.43
C ALA A 72 -4.50 -13.97 1.96
N PRO A 73 -4.52 -14.76 3.06
CA PRO A 73 -5.76 -15.28 3.63
C PRO A 73 -6.59 -14.15 4.27
N THR A 74 -7.89 -14.12 3.98
CA THR A 74 -8.82 -13.12 4.51
C THR A 74 -9.90 -13.74 5.36
N GLU A 75 -10.38 -12.99 6.36
CA GLU A 75 -11.54 -13.35 7.19
C GLU A 75 -12.83 -12.69 6.73
N TRP A 76 -12.71 -11.76 5.76
CA TRP A 76 -13.80 -11.05 5.13
C TRP A 76 -14.02 -11.59 3.70
N PRO A 77 -15.26 -11.52 3.19
CA PRO A 77 -15.59 -12.02 1.86
C PRO A 77 -14.96 -11.15 0.76
N SER A 78 -14.58 -11.80 -0.35
CA SER A 78 -14.26 -11.12 -1.62
C SER A 78 -15.49 -10.93 -2.51
N THR A 79 -16.58 -11.64 -2.23
CA THR A 79 -17.77 -11.65 -3.09
C THR A 79 -18.34 -10.26 -3.30
N GLY A 80 -18.49 -9.88 -4.58
CA GLY A 80 -19.04 -8.58 -4.96
C GLY A 80 -18.09 -7.39 -4.76
N ARG A 81 -16.85 -7.62 -4.32
CA ARG A 81 -15.80 -6.60 -4.24
C ARG A 81 -14.92 -6.64 -5.49
N TYR A 82 -14.53 -5.48 -5.97
CA TYR A 82 -13.80 -5.34 -7.23
C TYR A 82 -12.86 -4.13 -7.19
N ASN A 83 -11.83 -4.18 -8.03
CA ASN A 83 -11.01 -3.03 -8.38
C ASN A 83 -11.59 -2.31 -9.61
N VAL A 84 -11.20 -1.06 -9.81
CA VAL A 84 -11.54 -0.28 -10.99
C VAL A 84 -10.27 -0.01 -11.78
N ILE A 85 -10.29 -0.31 -13.07
CA ILE A 85 -9.15 -0.07 -13.96
C ILE A 85 -9.59 0.71 -15.21
N SER A 86 -8.62 1.37 -15.83
CA SER A 86 -8.73 1.91 -17.18
C SER A 86 -7.60 1.35 -18.03
N ASP A 87 -7.94 0.66 -19.11
CA ASP A 87 -6.98 0.02 -20.00
C ASP A 87 -6.98 0.72 -21.37
N LEU A 88 -5.94 1.51 -21.64
CA LEU A 88 -5.81 2.34 -22.83
C LEU A 88 -4.95 1.62 -23.87
N ASN A 89 -5.46 1.57 -25.10
CA ASN A 89 -4.81 0.98 -26.27
C ASN A 89 -4.27 -0.45 -26.04
N PRO A 90 -5.10 -1.38 -25.51
CA PRO A 90 -4.68 -2.76 -25.34
C PRO A 90 -4.23 -3.35 -26.68
N GLY A 91 -3.03 -3.97 -26.70
CA GLY A 91 -2.44 -4.58 -27.89
C GLY A 91 -1.77 -3.61 -28.87
N ALA A 92 -1.67 -2.32 -28.53
CA ALA A 92 -0.76 -1.42 -29.23
C ALA A 92 0.71 -1.89 -29.09
N PRO A 93 1.60 -1.54 -30.04
CA PRO A 93 3.01 -1.89 -29.93
C PRO A 93 3.70 -1.13 -28.79
N GLY A 94 4.89 -1.62 -28.40
CA GLY A 94 5.71 -1.00 -27.36
C GLY A 94 5.53 -1.61 -25.97
N PRO A 95 6.36 -1.19 -25.00
CA PRO A 95 6.30 -1.71 -23.64
C PRO A 95 5.06 -1.19 -22.90
N HIS A 96 4.42 -2.08 -22.16
CA HIS A 96 3.20 -1.83 -21.40
C HIS A 96 3.52 -1.16 -20.06
N LEU A 97 3.02 0.06 -19.88
CA LEU A 97 3.12 0.78 -18.61
C LEU A 97 1.87 0.56 -17.75
N VAL A 98 2.07 0.24 -16.48
CA VAL A 98 1.01 0.18 -15.46
C VAL A 98 1.24 1.27 -14.44
N PHE A 99 0.19 2.06 -14.17
CA PHE A 99 0.08 2.77 -12.91
C PHE A 99 -0.82 1.97 -11.98
N ASN A 100 -0.41 1.79 -10.73
CA ASN A 100 -1.21 1.09 -9.72
C ASN A 100 -1.28 1.96 -8.45
N GLY A 101 -2.45 2.07 -7.84
CA GLY A 101 -2.61 2.70 -6.53
C GLY A 101 -3.88 2.24 -5.84
N HIS A 102 -3.90 2.30 -4.51
CA HIS A 102 -5.00 1.79 -3.69
C HIS A 102 -5.98 2.88 -3.22
N LEU A 103 -7.28 2.54 -3.24
CA LEU A 103 -8.36 3.43 -2.79
C LEU A 103 -8.83 3.12 -1.37
N ASP A 104 -8.55 1.92 -0.86
CA ASP A 104 -8.81 1.61 0.53
C ASP A 104 -7.88 2.40 1.46
N VAL A 105 -8.34 2.66 2.68
CA VAL A 105 -7.58 3.43 3.67
C VAL A 105 -7.69 2.77 5.03
N VAL A 106 -6.69 2.94 5.90
CA VAL A 106 -6.80 2.51 7.29
C VAL A 106 -7.88 3.27 8.08
N PRO A 107 -8.39 2.69 9.18
CA PRO A 107 -9.31 3.37 10.09
C PRO A 107 -8.77 4.73 10.58
N ALA A 108 -9.68 5.64 10.94
CA ALA A 108 -9.33 7.00 11.37
C ALA A 108 -9.47 7.20 12.90
N GLU A 109 -9.89 6.17 13.61
CA GLU A 109 -10.12 6.21 15.04
C GLU A 109 -8.80 6.42 15.83
N PRO A 110 -8.88 7.12 16.98
CA PRO A 110 -10.06 7.78 17.55
C PRO A 110 -10.35 9.14 16.89
N VAL A 111 -11.58 9.33 16.41
CA VAL A 111 -11.98 10.50 15.60
C VAL A 111 -11.94 11.81 16.39
N ASP A 112 -12.17 11.75 17.71
CA ASP A 112 -12.15 12.92 18.59
C ASP A 112 -10.75 13.53 18.80
N MET A 113 -9.69 12.83 18.40
CA MET A 113 -8.33 13.39 18.40
C MET A 113 -8.04 14.28 17.18
N TRP A 114 -8.85 14.20 16.13
CA TRP A 114 -8.61 14.97 14.90
C TRP A 114 -8.98 16.45 15.06
N THR A 115 -8.19 17.33 14.45
CA THR A 115 -8.47 18.77 14.44
C THR A 115 -9.78 19.06 13.70
N ARG A 116 -10.09 18.27 12.66
CA ARG A 116 -11.34 18.28 11.89
C ARG A 116 -11.74 16.86 11.50
N PRO A 117 -13.02 16.59 11.18
CA PRO A 117 -13.43 15.26 10.76
C PRO A 117 -12.55 14.70 9.63
N PRO A 118 -12.06 13.45 9.73
CA PRO A 118 -11.06 12.89 8.81
C PRO A 118 -11.55 12.77 7.35
N TRP A 119 -12.87 12.73 7.16
CA TRP A 119 -13.53 12.58 5.85
C TRP A 119 -14.00 13.93 5.25
N GLU A 120 -13.70 15.04 5.93
CA GLU A 120 -13.99 16.40 5.46
C GLU A 120 -12.67 17.07 5.03
N PRO A 121 -12.22 16.87 3.77
CA PRO A 121 -10.93 17.36 3.34
C PRO A 121 -10.86 18.89 3.43
N TRP A 122 -9.73 19.40 3.91
CA TRP A 122 -9.52 20.83 4.08
C TRP A 122 -8.07 21.21 3.80
N GLN A 123 -7.84 22.45 3.37
CA GLN A 123 -6.53 22.95 3.02
C GLN A 123 -6.05 23.98 4.04
N LYS A 124 -4.76 23.93 4.37
CA LYS A 124 -4.09 24.96 5.18
C LYS A 124 -2.59 24.93 4.95
N ASP A 125 -1.98 26.11 4.82
CA ASP A 125 -0.53 26.30 4.74
C ASP A 125 0.18 25.42 3.69
N GLY A 126 -0.46 25.19 2.54
CA GLY A 126 0.09 24.37 1.44
C GLY A 126 -0.14 22.85 1.58
N TRP A 127 -0.92 22.43 2.57
CA TRP A 127 -1.27 21.02 2.81
C TRP A 127 -2.76 20.76 2.63
N LEU A 128 -3.10 19.61 2.07
CA LEU A 128 -4.45 19.06 2.04
C LEU A 128 -4.56 17.96 3.10
N TYR A 129 -5.49 18.13 4.04
CA TYR A 129 -5.71 17.25 5.17
C TYR A 129 -6.91 16.34 4.94
N GLY A 130 -6.83 15.11 5.46
CA GLY A 130 -7.89 14.12 5.43
C GLY A 130 -7.32 12.70 5.40
N ARG A 131 -8.07 11.71 5.90
CA ARG A 131 -7.63 10.31 5.86
C ARG A 131 -7.52 9.84 4.41
N GLY A 132 -6.34 9.32 4.07
CA GLY A 132 -5.99 8.88 2.73
C GLY A 132 -5.69 10.00 1.75
N ALA A 133 -5.70 11.27 2.18
CA ALA A 133 -5.25 12.37 1.34
C ALA A 133 -3.77 12.21 1.02
N GLY A 134 -2.96 11.82 2.01
CA GLY A 134 -1.59 11.38 1.83
C GLY A 134 -1.52 9.99 1.21
N ASP A 135 -2.19 9.03 1.84
CA ASP A 135 -1.99 7.59 1.64
C ASP A 135 -3.22 6.88 1.07
N MET A 136 -3.39 6.77 -0.25
CA MET A 136 -2.55 7.35 -1.32
C MET A 136 -3.36 8.11 -2.38
N LYS A 137 -4.54 8.62 -2.02
CA LYS A 137 -5.55 9.14 -2.97
C LYS A 137 -5.06 10.35 -3.79
N ALA A 138 -4.19 11.19 -3.24
CA ALA A 138 -3.58 12.29 -4.00
C ALA A 138 -2.64 11.79 -5.10
N GLY A 139 -1.92 10.71 -4.84
CA GLY A 139 -1.08 10.03 -5.82
C GLY A 139 -1.89 9.47 -6.99
N ILE A 140 -3.02 8.83 -6.67
CA ILE A 140 -3.99 8.34 -7.67
C ILE A 140 -4.56 9.48 -8.51
N ALA A 141 -4.96 10.60 -7.88
CA ALA A 141 -5.43 11.75 -8.63
C ALA A 141 -4.35 12.28 -9.59
N ALA A 142 -3.08 12.32 -9.16
CA ALA A 142 -1.98 12.75 -10.00
C ALA A 142 -1.74 11.82 -11.20
N MET A 143 -1.81 10.49 -11.04
CA MET A 143 -1.59 9.56 -12.17
C MET A 143 -2.71 9.63 -13.22
N VAL A 144 -3.97 9.78 -12.79
CA VAL A 144 -5.13 9.92 -13.69
C VAL A 144 -5.04 11.25 -14.44
N MET A 145 -4.77 12.34 -13.73
CA MET A 145 -4.71 13.67 -14.34
C MET A 145 -3.46 13.86 -15.22
N ALA A 146 -2.40 13.07 -15.02
CA ALA A 146 -1.23 13.06 -15.90
C ALA A 146 -1.58 12.53 -17.30
N VAL A 147 -2.38 11.47 -17.38
CA VAL A 147 -2.92 10.95 -18.65
C VAL A 147 -3.76 12.01 -19.35
N GLU A 148 -4.63 12.68 -18.61
CA GLU A 148 -5.46 13.74 -19.16
C GLU A 148 -4.64 14.95 -19.64
N ALA A 149 -3.59 15.34 -18.91
CA ALA A 149 -2.71 16.43 -19.30
C ALA A 149 -2.00 16.16 -20.64
N VAL A 150 -1.53 14.91 -20.85
CA VAL A 150 -0.91 14.49 -22.12
C VAL A 150 -1.93 14.57 -23.26
N ARG A 151 -3.17 14.09 -23.05
CA ARG A 151 -4.26 14.15 -24.03
C ARG A 151 -4.65 15.59 -24.37
N GLN A 152 -4.81 16.47 -23.37
CA GLN A 152 -5.16 17.88 -23.57
C GLN A 152 -4.04 18.68 -24.26
N ALA A 153 -2.79 18.28 -24.09
CA ALA A 153 -1.67 18.84 -24.84
C ALA A 153 -1.70 18.47 -26.34
N GLY A 154 -2.60 17.58 -26.75
CA GLY A 154 -2.73 17.09 -28.13
C GLY A 154 -1.67 16.05 -28.47
N VAL A 155 -1.18 15.31 -27.47
CA VAL A 155 -0.23 14.21 -27.65
C VAL A 155 -0.99 12.89 -27.57
N GLU A 156 -0.76 12.04 -28.57
CA GLU A 156 -1.35 10.70 -28.62
C GLU A 156 -0.55 9.75 -27.72
N ILE A 157 -1.26 8.93 -26.95
CA ILE A 157 -0.69 7.79 -26.22
C ILE A 157 -0.89 6.58 -27.12
N ASN A 158 0.20 6.07 -27.71
CA ASN A 158 0.19 5.05 -28.77
C ASN A 158 0.77 3.69 -28.31
N PHE A 159 0.90 3.49 -27.01
CA PHE A 159 1.39 2.28 -26.35
C PHE A 159 0.35 1.78 -25.34
N PRO A 160 0.43 0.51 -24.90
CA PRO A 160 -0.50 -0.03 -23.90
C PRO A 160 -0.25 0.61 -22.54
N LEU A 161 -1.28 1.21 -21.95
CA LEU A 161 -1.24 1.91 -20.66
C LEU A 161 -2.42 1.50 -19.79
N THR A 162 -2.17 0.94 -18.62
CA THR A 162 -3.22 0.59 -17.65
C THR A 162 -3.13 1.46 -16.40
N LEU A 163 -4.25 2.07 -16.01
CA LEU A 163 -4.43 2.71 -14.71
C LEU A 163 -5.21 1.75 -13.81
N GLN A 164 -4.63 1.33 -12.70
CA GLN A 164 -5.26 0.44 -11.73
C GLN A 164 -5.55 1.19 -10.44
N THR A 165 -6.81 1.19 -10.03
CA THR A 165 -7.24 1.66 -8.71
C THR A 165 -7.82 0.49 -7.93
N VAL A 166 -7.04 0.00 -6.96
CA VAL A 166 -7.26 -1.28 -6.30
C VAL A 166 -7.72 -1.11 -4.85
N ILE A 167 -8.17 -2.20 -4.25
CA ILE A 167 -8.52 -2.29 -2.83
C ILE A 167 -7.68 -3.35 -2.12
N GLU A 168 -7.72 -3.35 -0.79
CA GLU A 168 -6.99 -4.26 0.10
C GLU A 168 -5.47 -4.09 0.17
N GLU A 169 -4.89 -3.00 -0.33
CA GLU A 169 -3.44 -2.78 -0.16
C GLU A 169 -3.12 -2.76 1.34
N GLU A 170 -3.92 -2.04 2.14
CA GLU A 170 -3.67 -1.76 3.56
C GLU A 170 -3.85 -2.97 4.49
N CYS A 171 -4.23 -4.13 3.93
CA CYS A 171 -4.48 -5.33 4.71
C CYS A 171 -3.98 -6.64 4.09
N THR A 172 -3.85 -6.74 2.76
CA THR A 172 -3.45 -7.98 2.10
C THR A 172 -2.56 -7.76 0.90
N GLY A 173 -2.86 -6.79 0.02
CA GLY A 173 -2.33 -6.66 -1.35
C GLY A 173 -3.06 -7.53 -2.39
N ASN A 174 -4.22 -8.09 -2.06
CA ASN A 174 -4.96 -8.97 -2.98
C ASN A 174 -5.59 -8.21 -4.15
N GLY A 175 -5.86 -6.91 -4.03
CA GLY A 175 -6.41 -6.11 -5.12
C GLY A 175 -5.49 -6.05 -6.33
N ALA A 176 -4.23 -5.62 -6.15
CA ALA A 176 -3.23 -5.64 -7.21
C ALA A 176 -3.01 -7.06 -7.77
N LEU A 177 -2.98 -8.07 -6.90
CA LEU A 177 -2.82 -9.45 -7.33
C LEU A 177 -3.99 -9.96 -8.18
N ALA A 178 -5.22 -9.56 -7.87
CA ALA A 178 -6.40 -9.90 -8.66
C ALA A 178 -6.38 -9.28 -10.06
N CYS A 179 -5.80 -8.08 -10.22
CA CYS A 179 -5.55 -7.46 -11.51
C CYS A 179 -4.55 -8.27 -12.34
N LEU A 180 -3.42 -8.65 -11.76
CA LEU A 180 -2.41 -9.49 -12.42
C LEU A 180 -2.98 -10.86 -12.83
N HIS A 181 -3.70 -11.53 -11.93
CA HIS A 181 -4.34 -12.83 -12.18
C HIS A 181 -5.28 -12.80 -13.40
N GLN A 182 -5.96 -11.67 -13.61
CA GLN A 182 -6.92 -11.50 -14.70
C GLN A 182 -6.30 -10.91 -15.97
N GLY A 183 -4.97 -10.79 -16.03
CA GLY A 183 -4.23 -10.37 -17.22
C GLY A 183 -3.99 -8.86 -17.35
N PHE A 184 -4.37 -8.06 -16.34
CA PHE A 184 -4.03 -6.64 -16.27
C PHE A 184 -2.62 -6.50 -15.69
N SER A 185 -1.65 -6.89 -16.52
CA SER A 185 -0.21 -6.91 -16.25
C SER A 185 0.49 -5.76 -16.99
N GLY A 186 1.82 -5.78 -17.06
CA GLY A 186 2.62 -4.89 -17.93
C GLY A 186 4.12 -5.18 -17.86
N ASP A 187 4.92 -4.37 -18.53
CA ASP A 187 6.39 -4.48 -18.54
C ASP A 187 7.06 -3.62 -17.46
N PHE A 188 6.35 -2.60 -16.97
CA PHE A 188 6.81 -1.73 -15.89
C PHE A 188 5.64 -1.20 -15.07
N VAL A 189 5.79 -1.12 -13.75
CA VAL A 189 4.79 -0.53 -12.85
C VAL A 189 5.31 0.70 -12.11
N LEU A 190 4.46 1.72 -12.01
CA LEU A 190 4.70 2.94 -11.23
C LEU A 190 3.58 3.15 -10.21
N ILE A 191 3.93 3.24 -8.93
CA ILE A 191 2.98 3.33 -7.82
C ILE A 191 3.13 4.68 -7.09
N PRO A 192 2.11 5.54 -7.01
CA PRO A 192 2.27 6.88 -6.44
C PRO A 192 2.19 6.94 -4.90
N GLU A 193 2.87 6.02 -4.20
CA GLU A 193 2.91 6.00 -2.74
C GLU A 193 3.54 7.27 -2.14
N PRO A 194 3.12 7.72 -0.95
CA PRO A 194 3.43 9.04 -0.45
C PRO A 194 4.80 9.18 0.25
N PHE A 195 5.83 8.51 -0.27
CA PHE A 195 7.20 8.58 0.24
C PHE A 195 7.99 9.79 -0.29
N GLY A 196 7.30 10.73 -0.92
CA GLY A 196 7.91 11.80 -1.68
C GLY A 196 8.41 11.35 -3.05
N ALA A 197 8.88 12.32 -3.83
CA ALA A 197 9.34 12.14 -5.19
C ALA A 197 10.72 11.47 -5.26
N GLN A 198 10.80 10.26 -4.71
CA GLN A 198 11.99 9.44 -4.55
C GLN A 198 11.82 8.13 -5.31
N ILE A 199 12.91 7.50 -5.71
CA ILE A 199 12.89 6.16 -6.30
C ILE A 199 12.90 5.13 -5.18
N TYR A 200 11.84 4.36 -5.08
CA TYR A 200 11.75 3.24 -4.16
C TYR A 200 12.71 2.12 -4.58
N ALA A 201 13.65 1.78 -3.70
CA ALA A 201 14.71 0.81 -3.94
C ALA A 201 14.42 -0.58 -3.38
N GLY A 202 13.39 -0.71 -2.54
CA GLY A 202 12.98 -2.00 -1.97
C GLY A 202 12.20 -1.85 -0.69
N GLN A 203 11.73 -2.98 -0.19
CA GLN A 203 10.83 -3.05 0.95
C GLN A 203 11.03 -4.30 1.79
N VAL A 204 10.65 -4.22 3.05
CA VAL A 204 10.63 -5.37 3.95
C VAL A 204 9.43 -6.26 3.66
N GLY A 205 9.52 -7.53 4.06
CA GLY A 205 8.34 -8.39 4.14
C GLY A 205 7.48 -8.02 5.33
N VAL A 206 6.19 -8.33 5.26
CA VAL A 206 5.21 -8.02 6.30
C VAL A 206 4.31 -9.22 6.54
N LEU A 207 4.17 -9.59 7.81
CA LEU A 207 3.27 -10.65 8.26
C LEU A 207 2.34 -10.09 9.34
N TRP A 208 1.05 -10.34 9.19
CA TRP A 208 0.06 -10.15 10.25
C TRP A 208 -0.22 -11.47 10.97
N PHE A 209 -0.30 -11.40 12.28
CA PHE A 209 -0.58 -12.55 13.14
C PHE A 209 -1.59 -12.17 14.22
N ARG A 210 -2.33 -13.17 14.70
CA ARG A 210 -3.24 -13.08 15.83
C ARG A 210 -2.87 -14.15 16.85
N MET A 211 -2.86 -13.75 18.12
CA MET A 211 -2.77 -14.66 19.25
C MET A 211 -4.04 -14.52 20.09
N ARG A 212 -4.73 -15.63 20.35
CA ARG A 212 -5.85 -15.71 21.28
C ARG A 212 -5.44 -16.51 22.52
N LEU A 213 -5.66 -15.91 23.68
CA LEU A 213 -5.55 -16.55 24.99
C LEU A 213 -6.95 -16.80 25.56
N ASP A 214 -7.16 -18.01 26.09
CA ASP A 214 -8.39 -18.39 26.78
C ASP A 214 -8.15 -18.39 28.30
N GLY A 215 -8.99 -17.63 29.01
CA GLY A 215 -9.03 -17.54 30.47
C GLY A 215 -10.14 -18.40 31.09
N VAL A 216 -10.36 -18.24 32.39
CA VAL A 216 -11.46 -18.86 33.12
C VAL A 216 -12.26 -17.75 33.81
N PRO A 217 -13.50 -17.45 33.39
CA PRO A 217 -14.28 -16.37 33.98
C PRO A 217 -14.68 -16.70 35.42
N ALA A 218 -14.62 -15.70 36.28
CA ALA A 218 -15.06 -15.73 37.67
C ALA A 218 -15.57 -14.35 38.09
N HIS A 219 -16.39 -14.29 39.14
CA HIS A 219 -16.77 -13.02 39.74
C HIS A 219 -15.54 -12.41 40.42
N VAL A 220 -15.34 -11.09 40.33
CA VAL A 220 -14.22 -10.39 41.00
C VAL A 220 -14.22 -10.51 42.54
N LEU A 221 -15.26 -11.13 43.13
CA LEU A 221 -15.32 -11.44 44.56
C LEU A 221 -14.32 -12.55 44.92
N ASP A 222 -14.08 -13.46 43.98
CA ASP A 222 -13.10 -14.54 44.10
C ASP A 222 -12.36 -14.69 42.76
N PRO A 223 -11.42 -13.79 42.46
CA PRO A 223 -10.66 -13.86 41.21
C PRO A 223 -9.78 -15.11 41.14
N SER A 224 -9.44 -15.71 42.28
CA SER A 224 -8.61 -16.92 42.36
C SER A 224 -9.30 -18.18 41.81
N ALA A 225 -10.63 -18.16 41.74
CA ALA A 225 -11.43 -19.19 41.06
C ALA A 225 -11.38 -19.10 39.52
N GLY A 226 -10.80 -18.03 38.98
CA GLY A 226 -10.69 -17.78 37.55
C GLY A 226 -9.25 -17.59 37.08
N ARG A 227 -9.12 -17.19 35.82
CA ARG A 227 -7.85 -16.83 35.19
C ARG A 227 -8.06 -15.68 34.24
N ASN A 228 -7.34 -14.59 34.46
CA ASN A 228 -7.50 -13.37 33.70
C ASN A 228 -6.70 -13.44 32.40
N ALA A 229 -7.40 -13.56 31.27
CA ALA A 229 -6.76 -13.59 29.96
C ALA A 229 -6.03 -12.28 29.60
N ILE A 230 -6.43 -11.13 30.16
CA ILE A 230 -5.74 -9.84 29.95
C ILE A 230 -4.41 -9.82 30.68
N GLU A 231 -4.34 -10.36 31.89
CA GLU A 231 -3.08 -10.45 32.64
C GLU A 231 -2.11 -11.39 31.93
N ALA A 232 -2.60 -12.54 31.44
CA ALA A 232 -1.78 -13.50 30.69
C ALA A 232 -1.14 -12.89 29.43
N LEU A 233 -1.76 -11.90 28.77
CA LEU A 233 -1.12 -11.21 27.62
C LEU A 233 0.22 -10.58 27.98
N GLN A 234 0.37 -10.08 29.22
CA GLN A 234 1.57 -9.38 29.66
C GLN A 234 2.80 -10.29 29.61
N ASP A 235 2.61 -11.59 29.80
CA ASP A 235 3.67 -12.59 29.79
C ASP A 235 4.28 -12.84 28.41
N TYR A 236 3.54 -12.54 27.33
CA TYR A 236 3.97 -12.77 25.95
C TYR A 236 4.63 -11.55 25.30
N LEU A 237 4.35 -10.34 25.77
CA LEU A 237 4.91 -9.11 25.19
C LEU A 237 6.45 -9.08 25.18
N PRO A 238 7.17 -9.51 26.24
CA PRO A 238 8.63 -9.58 26.21
C PRO A 238 9.17 -10.55 25.15
N ALA A 239 8.49 -11.68 24.92
CA ALA A 239 8.90 -12.66 23.91
C ALA A 239 8.73 -12.10 22.49
N LEU A 240 7.64 -11.37 22.21
CA LEU A 240 7.46 -10.66 20.94
C LEU A 240 8.53 -9.59 20.71
N LYS A 241 8.93 -8.86 21.76
CA LYS A 241 10.03 -7.87 21.67
C LYS A 241 11.39 -8.54 21.46
N ALA A 242 11.63 -9.71 22.05
CA ALA A 242 12.81 -10.50 21.79
C ALA A 242 12.85 -11.00 20.34
N LEU A 243 11.71 -11.43 19.78
CA LEU A 243 11.59 -11.83 18.37
C LEU A 243 11.89 -10.67 17.42
N GLU A 244 11.38 -9.46 17.68
CA GLU A 244 11.72 -8.26 16.91
C GLU A 244 13.25 -8.02 16.89
N ALA A 245 13.89 -8.10 18.06
CA ALA A 245 15.34 -7.95 18.17
C ALA A 245 16.10 -9.07 17.44
N GLU A 246 15.62 -10.32 17.52
CA GLU A 246 16.19 -11.45 16.79
C GLU A 246 16.15 -11.22 15.28
N ILE A 247 14.98 -10.85 14.74
CA ILE A 247 14.80 -10.60 13.30
C ILE A 247 15.73 -9.49 12.82
N ASN A 248 15.91 -8.41 13.61
CA ASN A 248 16.84 -7.33 13.28
C ASN A 248 18.32 -7.74 13.29
N ASN A 249 18.67 -8.86 13.92
CA ASN A 249 20.02 -9.42 13.91
C ASN A 249 20.25 -10.47 12.81
N LEU A 250 19.23 -10.84 12.03
CA LEU A 250 19.38 -11.79 10.94
C LEU A 250 20.16 -11.18 9.77
N PRO A 251 20.77 -12.03 8.91
CA PRO A 251 21.32 -11.59 7.64
C PRO A 251 20.26 -10.83 6.83
N ARG A 252 20.65 -9.71 6.23
CA ARG A 252 19.78 -8.84 5.43
C ARG A 252 20.51 -8.32 4.19
N PRO A 253 19.79 -7.94 3.12
CA PRO A 253 20.40 -7.36 1.93
C PRO A 253 21.27 -6.13 2.26
N ALA A 254 22.31 -5.91 1.46
CA ALA A 254 23.27 -4.82 1.67
C ALA A 254 22.62 -3.43 1.72
N LEU A 255 21.52 -3.21 0.99
CA LEU A 255 20.76 -1.95 1.04
C LEU A 255 20.25 -1.62 2.46
N TYR A 256 19.92 -2.63 3.26
CA TYR A 256 19.46 -2.47 4.65
C TYR A 256 20.62 -2.50 5.67
N ALA A 257 21.88 -2.57 5.25
CA ALA A 257 23.02 -2.74 6.17
C ALA A 257 23.09 -1.60 7.20
N ASP A 258 22.97 -0.36 6.72
CA ASP A 258 23.06 0.85 7.53
C ASP A 258 21.73 1.24 8.21
N HIS A 259 20.63 0.53 7.93
CA HIS A 259 19.38 0.73 8.64
C HIS A 259 19.46 0.01 10.00
N PRO A 260 19.42 0.71 11.14
CA PRO A 260 19.67 0.09 12.44
C PRO A 260 18.58 -0.91 12.82
N HIS A 261 17.32 -0.59 12.51
CA HIS A 261 16.15 -1.37 12.92
C HIS A 261 15.03 -1.38 11.86
N PRO A 262 15.22 -2.06 10.70
CA PRO A 262 14.24 -2.04 9.61
C PRO A 262 13.03 -2.95 9.82
N PHE A 263 13.14 -3.97 10.68
CA PHE A 263 12.13 -5.01 10.81
C PHE A 263 11.29 -4.82 12.08
N ASN A 264 10.27 -3.98 11.97
CA ASN A 264 9.47 -3.56 13.13
C ASN A 264 8.37 -4.58 13.48
N LEU A 265 8.19 -4.86 14.77
CA LEU A 265 7.06 -5.59 15.32
C LEU A 265 6.18 -4.66 16.14
N SER A 266 4.91 -4.57 15.75
CA SER A 266 3.90 -3.78 16.45
C SER A 266 2.74 -4.66 16.90
N VAL A 267 2.27 -4.43 18.12
CA VAL A 267 0.96 -4.92 18.59
C VAL A 267 -0.04 -3.81 18.28
N GLY A 268 -0.82 -3.98 17.23
CA GLY A 268 -1.70 -2.95 16.69
C GLY A 268 -3.08 -2.93 17.33
N ARG A 269 -3.57 -4.08 17.82
CA ARG A 269 -4.91 -4.19 18.39
C ARG A 269 -4.95 -5.24 19.51
N VAL A 270 -5.69 -4.91 20.56
CA VAL A 270 -6.08 -5.85 21.61
C VAL A 270 -7.59 -5.75 21.80
N ASP A 271 -8.27 -6.89 21.74
CA ASP A 271 -9.68 -7.04 22.07
C ASP A 271 -9.82 -8.05 23.23
N ALA A 272 -10.31 -7.58 24.39
CA ALA A 272 -10.32 -8.40 25.59
C ALA A 272 -11.32 -7.92 26.65
N GLY A 273 -11.87 -8.88 27.39
CA GLY A 273 -12.84 -8.61 28.44
C GLY A 273 -14.20 -8.12 27.92
N ASN A 274 -15.20 -8.15 28.80
CA ASN A 274 -16.56 -7.72 28.46
C ASN A 274 -17.33 -7.09 29.63
N TRP A 275 -16.76 -7.11 30.84
CA TRP A 275 -17.39 -6.58 32.04
C TRP A 275 -16.36 -6.23 33.10
N ALA A 276 -16.45 -5.03 33.69
CA ALA A 276 -15.44 -4.51 34.61
C ALA A 276 -15.31 -5.31 35.92
N SER A 277 -16.34 -6.06 36.32
CA SER A 277 -16.37 -6.83 37.56
C SER A 277 -16.36 -8.36 37.35
N SER A 278 -15.89 -8.80 36.18
CA SER A 278 -15.72 -10.21 35.84
C SER A 278 -14.27 -10.46 35.42
N VAL A 279 -13.71 -11.60 35.81
CA VAL A 279 -12.40 -12.05 35.32
C VAL A 279 -12.52 -12.31 33.80
N PRO A 280 -11.72 -11.64 32.94
CA PRO A 280 -11.79 -11.80 31.49
C PRO A 280 -11.54 -13.23 31.01
N ALA A 281 -12.50 -13.78 30.27
CA ALA A 281 -12.44 -15.14 29.72
C ALA A 281 -11.58 -15.26 28.45
N HIS A 282 -11.23 -14.15 27.81
CA HIS A 282 -10.42 -14.16 26.59
C HIS A 282 -9.68 -12.85 26.41
N ALA A 283 -8.59 -12.93 25.66
CA ALA A 283 -7.87 -11.79 25.13
C ALA A 283 -7.31 -12.15 23.75
N ILE A 284 -7.53 -11.26 22.78
CA ILE A 284 -7.07 -11.39 21.40
C ILE A 284 -6.08 -10.25 21.15
N LEU A 285 -4.87 -10.61 20.75
CA LEU A 285 -3.82 -9.69 20.35
C LEU A 285 -3.59 -9.86 18.86
N GLU A 286 -3.60 -8.75 18.11
CA GLU A 286 -3.21 -8.71 16.70
C GLU A 286 -1.94 -7.89 16.55
N GLY A 287 -0.99 -8.45 15.82
CA GLY A 287 0.31 -7.85 15.61
C GLY A 287 0.77 -7.95 14.16
N ARG A 288 1.70 -7.07 13.82
CA ARG A 288 2.40 -7.02 12.56
C ARG A 288 3.88 -7.20 12.84
N VAL A 289 4.56 -8.05 12.07
CA VAL A 289 6.01 -8.19 12.10
C VAL A 289 6.60 -7.97 10.71
N GLY A 290 7.62 -7.11 10.62
CA GLY A 290 8.43 -6.96 9.42
C GLY A 290 9.56 -7.99 9.38
N PHE A 291 10.03 -8.39 8.19
CA PHE A 291 11.14 -9.33 8.04
C PHE A 291 12.02 -9.03 6.80
N PRO A 292 13.28 -9.51 6.76
CA PRO A 292 14.20 -9.23 5.67
C PRO A 292 13.72 -9.74 4.30
N PRO A 293 14.00 -9.01 3.20
CA PRO A 293 13.90 -9.59 1.87
C PRO A 293 14.74 -10.88 1.76
N GLY A 294 14.17 -11.90 1.14
CA GLY A 294 14.77 -13.23 1.03
C GLY A 294 14.34 -14.22 2.13
N MET A 295 13.68 -13.78 3.20
CA MET A 295 12.94 -14.66 4.11
C MET A 295 11.52 -14.88 3.57
N SER A 296 11.04 -16.12 3.59
CA SER A 296 9.66 -16.40 3.15
C SER A 296 8.64 -16.08 4.24
N PRO A 297 7.37 -15.81 3.89
CA PRO A 297 6.33 -15.60 4.89
C PRO A 297 6.13 -16.83 5.79
N GLU A 298 6.35 -18.05 5.28
CA GLU A 298 6.27 -19.30 6.05
C GLU A 298 7.33 -19.37 7.13
N GLU A 299 8.56 -18.95 6.82
CA GLU A 299 9.62 -18.86 7.83
C GLU A 299 9.26 -17.83 8.90
N ALA A 300 8.71 -16.67 8.53
CA ALA A 300 8.24 -15.67 9.48
C ALA A 300 7.09 -16.18 10.36
N MET A 301 6.12 -16.90 9.78
CA MET A 301 5.01 -17.55 10.50
C MET A 301 5.54 -18.59 11.51
N GLN A 302 6.52 -19.40 11.11
CA GLN A 302 7.13 -20.39 11.98
C GLN A 302 7.84 -19.72 13.17
N ARG A 303 8.60 -18.65 12.93
CA ARG A 303 9.27 -17.88 13.99
C ARG A 303 8.31 -17.29 15.01
N VAL A 304 7.20 -16.70 14.56
CA VAL A 304 6.15 -16.19 15.46
C VAL A 304 5.55 -17.35 16.28
N SER A 305 5.24 -18.46 15.61
CA SER A 305 4.65 -19.64 16.26
C SER A 305 5.57 -20.22 17.33
N ASP A 306 6.85 -20.44 16.99
CA ASP A 306 7.86 -20.99 17.89
C ASP A 306 8.12 -20.07 19.08
N THR A 307 8.17 -18.75 18.85
CA THR A 307 8.34 -17.76 19.92
C THR A 307 7.21 -17.87 20.95
N LEU A 308 5.97 -17.88 20.48
CA LEU A 308 4.79 -17.91 21.36
C LEU A 308 4.62 -19.27 22.06
N MET A 309 4.90 -20.38 21.36
CA MET A 309 4.84 -21.71 21.96
C MET A 309 5.98 -21.96 22.97
N THR A 310 7.20 -21.49 22.67
CA THR A 310 8.33 -21.56 23.61
C THR A 310 8.02 -20.76 24.85
N ARG A 311 7.52 -19.53 24.70
CA ARG A 311 7.15 -18.69 25.83
C ARG A 311 6.07 -19.35 26.69
N HIS A 312 5.07 -19.94 26.05
CA HIS A 312 4.02 -20.67 26.77
C HIS A 312 4.60 -21.84 27.60
N ALA A 313 5.53 -22.62 27.04
CA ALA A 313 6.16 -23.74 27.75
C ALA A 313 7.00 -23.28 28.96
N GLU A 314 7.56 -22.06 28.94
CA GLU A 314 8.31 -21.48 30.06
C GLU A 314 7.42 -21.04 31.24
N LEU A 315 6.14 -20.75 31.01
CA LEU A 315 5.23 -20.28 32.07
C LEU A 315 4.85 -21.41 33.04
N ASP A 316 4.81 -22.67 32.56
CA ASP A 316 4.54 -23.88 33.34
C ASP A 316 3.33 -23.76 34.31
N ASP A 317 2.29 -23.05 33.88
CA ASP A 317 1.16 -22.62 34.73
C ASP A 317 -0.15 -23.38 34.45
N ALA A 318 -0.05 -24.51 33.74
CA ALA A 318 -1.17 -25.37 33.29
C ALA A 318 -2.24 -24.63 32.46
N THR A 319 -1.89 -23.49 31.86
CA THR A 319 -2.77 -22.79 30.92
C THR A 319 -2.89 -23.55 29.59
N PRO A 320 -4.03 -23.45 28.87
CA PRO A 320 -4.09 -23.89 27.49
C PRO A 320 -3.12 -23.07 26.63
N PRO A 321 -2.51 -23.68 25.60
CA PRO A 321 -1.63 -22.97 24.69
C PRO A 321 -2.36 -21.87 23.93
N PRO A 322 -1.67 -20.78 23.55
CA PRO A 322 -2.26 -19.75 22.71
C PRO A 322 -2.71 -20.34 21.37
N LYS A 323 -3.87 -19.89 20.89
CA LYS A 323 -4.30 -20.16 19.51
C LYS A 323 -3.70 -19.09 18.61
N ILE A 324 -2.88 -19.52 17.66
CA ILE A 324 -2.16 -18.65 16.73
C ILE A 324 -2.80 -18.78 15.35
N SER A 325 -3.07 -17.66 14.70
CA SER A 325 -3.53 -17.62 13.31
C SER A 325 -2.85 -16.49 12.54
N PHE A 326 -2.77 -16.65 11.23
CA PHE A 326 -2.22 -15.67 10.31
C PHE A 326 -3.33 -15.27 9.33
N HIS A 327 -3.50 -13.97 9.14
CA HIS A 327 -4.58 -13.36 8.38
C HIS A 327 -4.09 -12.04 7.82
N GLY A 328 -4.69 -11.51 6.76
CA GLY A 328 -4.21 -10.28 6.14
C GLY A 328 -2.83 -10.47 5.53
N PHE A 329 -1.91 -9.54 5.77
CA PHE A 329 -0.60 -9.53 5.14
C PHE A 329 0.18 -10.83 5.33
N ARG A 330 0.61 -11.35 4.17
CA ARG A 330 1.56 -12.44 3.99
C ARG A 330 2.45 -12.03 2.81
N SER A 331 3.22 -10.97 3.02
CA SER A 331 3.86 -10.20 1.95
C SER A 331 5.36 -10.38 1.99
N GLU A 332 5.95 -10.82 0.90
CA GLU A 332 7.40 -10.94 0.73
C GLU A 332 8.07 -9.55 0.64
N GLY A 333 9.27 -9.47 1.22
CA GLY A 333 10.17 -8.35 1.00
C GLY A 333 10.96 -8.53 -0.29
N HIS A 334 11.27 -7.43 -0.97
CA HIS A 334 12.02 -7.46 -2.22
C HIS A 334 12.92 -6.23 -2.37
N VAL A 335 13.82 -6.30 -3.35
CA VAL A 335 14.71 -5.21 -3.76
C VAL A 335 14.44 -4.92 -5.23
N VAL A 336 14.38 -3.64 -5.57
CA VAL A 336 14.12 -3.17 -6.94
C VAL A 336 15.41 -3.17 -7.75
N ASP A 337 15.33 -3.60 -9.01
CA ASP A 337 16.42 -3.39 -9.97
C ASP A 337 16.40 -1.94 -10.47
N LEU A 338 17.25 -1.11 -9.89
CA LEU A 338 17.36 0.32 -10.17
C LEU A 338 17.92 0.64 -11.57
N ASP A 339 18.49 -0.34 -12.26
CA ASP A 339 19.14 -0.16 -13.55
C ASP A 339 18.21 -0.34 -14.76
N THR A 340 16.92 -0.58 -14.52
CA THR A 340 15.96 -0.78 -15.60
C THR A 340 15.70 0.50 -16.41
N PRO A 341 15.38 0.36 -17.72
CA PRO A 341 15.07 1.50 -18.58
C PRO A 341 13.97 2.41 -18.04
N GLY A 342 12.93 1.85 -17.40
CA GLY A 342 11.84 2.63 -16.81
C GLY A 342 12.26 3.51 -15.64
N ILE A 343 13.09 3.01 -14.73
CA ILE A 343 13.59 3.80 -13.58
C ILE A 343 14.55 4.90 -14.04
N ARG A 344 15.40 4.61 -15.04
CA ARG A 344 16.27 5.62 -15.65
C ARG A 344 15.46 6.74 -16.29
N LEU A 345 14.44 6.39 -17.08
CA LEU A 345 13.58 7.39 -17.70
C LEU A 345 12.82 8.23 -16.66
N LEU A 346 12.30 7.61 -15.60
CA LEU A 346 11.64 8.34 -14.52
C LEU A 346 12.60 9.33 -13.83
N SER A 347 13.84 8.90 -13.58
CA SER A 347 14.88 9.73 -12.99
C SER A 347 15.23 10.92 -13.89
N GLU A 348 15.34 10.71 -15.21
CA GLU A 348 15.56 11.77 -16.19
C GLU A 348 14.37 12.76 -16.28
N CYS A 349 13.13 12.29 -16.07
CA CYS A 349 11.96 13.16 -16.01
C CYS A 349 11.97 14.03 -14.76
N HIS A 350 12.30 13.43 -13.61
CA HIS A 350 12.46 14.15 -12.34
C HIS A 350 13.57 15.20 -12.44
N GLU A 351 14.76 14.82 -12.91
CA GLU A 351 15.91 15.72 -13.03
C GLU A 351 15.67 16.85 -14.04
N ALA A 352 14.92 16.58 -15.12
CA ALA A 352 14.54 17.63 -16.07
C ALA A 352 13.65 18.73 -15.43
N LEU A 353 12.93 18.41 -14.36
CA LEU A 353 12.04 19.33 -13.64
C LEU A 353 12.73 20.00 -12.44
N LEU A 354 13.53 19.28 -11.66
CA LEU A 354 14.15 19.79 -10.43
C LEU A 354 15.63 20.17 -10.56
N GLY A 355 16.30 19.70 -11.62
CA GLY A 355 17.73 19.95 -11.85
C GLY A 355 18.68 19.10 -11.02
N GLU A 356 18.16 18.12 -10.27
CA GLU A 356 18.93 17.12 -9.52
C GLU A 356 18.27 15.74 -9.65
N PRO A 357 19.03 14.63 -9.51
CA PRO A 357 18.46 13.29 -9.57
C PRO A 357 17.59 12.99 -8.33
N PRO A 358 16.57 12.13 -8.46
CA PRO A 358 15.75 11.75 -7.31
C PRO A 358 16.58 11.00 -6.27
N ALA A 359 16.31 11.26 -5.00
CA ALA A 359 16.83 10.42 -3.92
C ALA A 359 16.23 9.01 -3.98
N HIS A 360 16.91 8.04 -3.37
CA HIS A 360 16.39 6.69 -3.22
C HIS A 360 15.73 6.52 -1.85
N TYR A 361 14.60 5.82 -1.81
CA TYR A 361 13.89 5.47 -0.60
C TYR A 361 13.98 3.96 -0.35
N LEU A 362 14.30 3.57 0.87
CA LEU A 362 14.28 2.18 1.30
C LEU A 362 13.24 2.03 2.40
N SER A 363 12.22 1.22 2.14
CA SER A 363 11.03 1.18 2.96
C SER A 363 11.10 0.17 4.11
N THR A 364 10.42 0.49 5.21
CA THR A 364 10.18 -0.45 6.32
C THR A 364 8.71 -0.87 6.43
N CYS A 365 7.89 -0.53 5.42
CA CYS A 365 6.55 -1.03 5.18
C CYS A 365 6.50 -1.88 3.89
N THR A 366 5.33 -2.40 3.56
CA THR A 366 5.06 -3.07 2.28
C THR A 366 4.28 -2.12 1.39
N THR A 367 4.27 -2.39 0.09
CA THR A 367 3.37 -1.80 -0.90
C THR A 367 2.91 -2.89 -1.88
N ASP A 368 1.91 -2.57 -2.71
CA ASP A 368 1.46 -3.43 -3.81
C ASP A 368 2.52 -3.71 -4.87
N LEU A 369 3.68 -3.03 -4.85
CA LEU A 369 4.83 -3.35 -5.70
C LEU A 369 5.24 -4.82 -5.56
N ARG A 370 4.96 -5.42 -4.40
CA ARG A 370 5.19 -6.85 -4.14
C ARG A 370 4.41 -7.78 -5.07
N ALA A 371 3.18 -7.43 -5.44
CA ALA A 371 2.37 -8.26 -6.34
C ALA A 371 3.06 -8.35 -7.71
N PHE A 372 3.51 -7.21 -8.23
CA PHE A 372 4.22 -7.11 -9.50
C PHE A 372 5.59 -7.79 -9.45
N HIS A 373 6.39 -7.54 -8.41
CA HIS A 373 7.74 -8.08 -8.33
C HIS A 373 7.77 -9.60 -8.08
N VAL A 374 6.93 -10.09 -7.17
CA VAL A 374 6.97 -11.50 -6.70
C VAL A 374 6.07 -12.41 -7.52
N SER A 375 4.89 -11.92 -7.93
CA SER A 375 3.93 -12.73 -8.71
C SER A 375 4.02 -12.46 -10.20
N GLY A 376 4.27 -11.20 -10.59
CA GLY A 376 4.35 -10.80 -11.99
C GLY A 376 5.73 -10.94 -12.61
N GLU A 377 6.80 -11.02 -11.80
CA GLU A 377 8.20 -10.84 -12.26
C GLU A 377 8.42 -9.50 -12.99
N ILE A 378 7.64 -8.49 -12.61
CA ILE A 378 7.63 -7.16 -13.23
C ILE A 378 8.40 -6.19 -12.35
N ASN A 379 9.33 -5.47 -12.97
CA ASN A 379 10.05 -4.42 -12.25
C ASN A 379 9.24 -3.11 -12.23
N GLY A 380 9.52 -2.28 -11.24
CA GLY A 380 8.79 -1.05 -11.02
C GLY A 380 9.33 -0.29 -9.84
N THR A 381 8.68 0.81 -9.51
CA THR A 381 9.05 1.59 -8.32
C THR A 381 7.84 2.34 -7.78
N CYS A 382 7.95 2.80 -6.53
CA CYS A 382 7.05 3.78 -5.97
C CYS A 382 7.66 5.18 -6.14
N TYR A 383 6.84 6.16 -6.53
CA TYR A 383 7.24 7.56 -6.67
C TYR A 383 6.00 8.43 -6.51
N GLY A 384 5.84 9.13 -5.40
CA GLY A 384 4.58 9.84 -5.13
C GLY A 384 4.75 11.13 -4.36
N PRO A 385 3.64 11.70 -3.84
CA PRO A 385 3.67 13.01 -3.19
C PRO A 385 4.32 12.91 -1.81
N ILE A 386 4.63 14.06 -1.21
CA ILE A 386 5.12 14.14 0.17
C ILE A 386 3.91 14.18 1.10
N ALA A 387 3.76 13.18 1.98
CA ALA A 387 2.76 13.19 3.04
C ALA A 387 3.38 13.28 4.44
N GLN A 388 2.53 13.58 5.41
CA GLN A 388 2.86 13.53 6.83
C GLN A 388 1.76 12.79 7.59
N ARG A 389 2.17 12.12 8.67
CA ARG A 389 1.27 11.40 9.58
C ARG A 389 0.40 10.37 8.85
N ILE A 390 0.97 9.66 7.87
CA ILE A 390 0.36 8.47 7.28
C ILE A 390 -0.05 7.51 8.42
N HIS A 391 -1.26 6.98 8.33
CA HIS A 391 -1.94 6.17 9.37
C HIS A 391 -2.23 6.90 10.70
N GLY A 392 -1.80 8.15 10.86
CA GLY A 392 -2.00 8.96 12.06
C GLY A 392 -3.15 9.96 11.95
N VAL A 393 -3.34 10.70 13.05
CA VAL A 393 -4.28 11.83 13.16
C VAL A 393 -3.79 13.02 12.34
N ASP A 394 -4.72 13.76 11.74
CA ASP A 394 -4.45 14.90 10.87
C ASP A 394 -3.50 14.54 9.73
N GLU A 395 -3.62 13.34 9.16
CA GLU A 395 -2.92 12.95 7.93
C GLU A 395 -3.10 14.04 6.86
N CYS A 396 -2.01 14.37 6.16
CA CYS A 396 -2.04 15.38 5.12
C CYS A 396 -0.98 15.18 4.04
N VAL A 397 -1.22 15.77 2.87
CA VAL A 397 -0.34 15.75 1.70
C VAL A 397 0.04 17.16 1.26
N ASN A 398 1.29 17.34 0.82
CA ASN A 398 1.79 18.62 0.35
C ASN A 398 1.29 18.90 -1.09
N ILE A 399 0.59 20.02 -1.28
CA ILE A 399 -0.08 20.35 -2.55
C ILE A 399 0.91 20.58 -3.70
N ASP A 400 2.09 21.14 -3.43
CA ASP A 400 3.11 21.38 -4.46
C ASP A 400 3.79 20.07 -4.88
N SER A 401 3.96 19.12 -3.95
CA SER A 401 4.45 17.78 -4.27
C SER A 401 3.50 17.00 -5.18
N ILE A 402 2.17 17.21 -5.05
CA ILE A 402 1.19 16.64 -5.98
C ILE A 402 1.42 17.21 -7.40
N ARG A 403 1.70 18.52 -7.54
CA ARG A 403 2.08 19.11 -8.85
C ARG A 403 3.28 18.40 -9.44
N HIS A 404 4.29 18.22 -8.60
CA HIS A 404 5.56 17.69 -9.04
C HIS A 404 5.37 16.25 -9.54
N VAL A 405 4.60 15.44 -8.82
CA VAL A 405 4.27 14.07 -9.24
C VAL A 405 3.46 14.07 -10.53
N LEU A 406 2.38 14.87 -10.61
CA LEU A 406 1.54 15.01 -11.81
C LEU A 406 2.37 15.36 -13.05
N THR A 407 3.20 16.42 -12.95
CA THR A 407 4.05 16.87 -14.06
C THR A 407 5.13 15.84 -14.41
N THR A 408 5.74 15.19 -13.41
CA THR A 408 6.72 14.11 -13.63
C THR A 408 6.08 12.96 -14.41
N TYR A 409 4.88 12.53 -14.00
CA TYR A 409 4.15 11.44 -14.63
C TYR A 409 3.71 11.76 -16.06
N ALA A 410 3.23 12.98 -16.30
CA ALA A 410 2.84 13.39 -17.65
C ALA A 410 4.05 13.43 -18.59
N LEU A 411 5.20 13.89 -18.09
CA LEU A 411 6.46 13.86 -18.83
C LEU A 411 6.95 12.42 -19.07
N PHE A 412 6.82 11.56 -18.07
CA PHE A 412 7.18 10.14 -18.15
C PHE A 412 6.32 9.41 -19.19
N ILE A 413 4.99 9.58 -19.17
CA ILE A 413 4.06 9.03 -20.17
C ILE A 413 4.47 9.49 -21.58
N HIS A 414 4.75 10.78 -21.75
CA HIS A 414 5.16 11.32 -23.05
C HIS A 414 6.47 10.72 -23.57
N ARG A 415 7.47 10.57 -22.71
CA ARG A 415 8.76 10.01 -23.10
C ARG A 415 8.75 8.48 -23.21
N TRP A 416 7.86 7.81 -22.49
CA TRP A 416 7.65 6.37 -22.59
C TRP A 416 7.23 5.95 -24.00
N ALA A 417 6.32 6.70 -24.63
CA ALA A 417 5.96 6.52 -26.05
C ALA A 417 7.18 6.49 -26.98
N ARG A 418 8.17 7.34 -26.72
CA ARG A 418 9.38 7.45 -27.55
C ARG A 418 10.33 6.27 -27.35
N MET A 419 10.29 5.62 -26.17
CA MET A 419 11.01 4.37 -25.95
C MET A 419 10.37 3.22 -26.74
N ALA A 420 9.04 3.21 -26.85
CA ALA A 420 8.32 2.25 -27.70
C ALA A 420 8.77 2.33 -29.16
N ASP A 421 8.79 3.56 -29.72
CA ASP A 421 9.13 3.78 -31.14
C ASP A 421 10.57 3.34 -31.49
N ASN A 422 11.53 3.48 -30.56
CA ASN A 422 12.94 3.15 -30.83
C ASN A 422 13.23 1.64 -30.84
N GLN A 423 12.41 0.81 -30.17
CA GLN A 423 12.61 -0.65 -30.18
C GLN A 423 12.18 -1.29 -31.51
N GLU A 424 11.24 -0.67 -32.25
CA GLU A 424 10.83 -1.16 -33.58
C GLU A 424 11.89 -0.93 -34.67
N THR A 425 12.76 0.07 -34.52
CA THR A 425 13.80 0.36 -35.54
C THR A 425 15.03 -0.56 -35.49
N HIS A 426 15.10 -1.45 -34.48
CA HIS A 426 16.23 -2.36 -34.27
C HIS A 426 15.84 -3.85 -34.26
N SER A 427 14.63 -4.20 -34.67
CA SER A 427 14.17 -5.59 -34.83
C SER A 427 14.20 -6.09 -36.28
#